data_AF-A0A9E2Q7A3-F1
#
_entry.id   AF-A0A9E2Q7A3-F1
#
_cell.length_a   1.000
_cell.length_b   1.000
_cell.length_c   1.000
_cell.angle_alpha   90.00
_cell.angle_beta   90.00
_cell.angle_gamma   90.00
#
_symmetry.space_group_name_H-M   'P 1'
#
loop_
_entity.id
_entity.type
_entity.pdbx_description
1 polymer ?
#
loop_
_entity_poly.entity_id
_entity_poly.type
_entity_poly.pdbx_seq_one_letter_code
_entity_poly.pdbx_strand_id
1 'polypeptide(L)'
;TFVVVADYQVIADRDSGGDLAQACLDLVVDHLAAGIDPARSTIFQHSAVPELHQLMLPFLSLVTVAELERNPTVKAELAATGGRAMSGLLLTYPVHQAADILACRGTVVPVGRDQLPHLETTRLVARRFNARYGAGTLAEPEALLSETPLVLGLDGTKMSKSAGNAIALTATPDEIARAVRGARTDAERTITYEPERRPYVANLLRLASFAGAGTPEQVAAQIGGQGAGALKALLTETLVESLAPVRERAALLRDDRAQVAAVLREGNERARTEATATLAQVRTAMRMVV
;
A
#
# COMPACT_ATOMS: atom_id res chain seq x y z
N THR A 1 -16.14 1.17 -0.17
CA THR A 1 -14.68 1.04 -0.32
C THR A 1 -14.25 -0.35 0.08
N PHE A 2 -13.33 -0.96 -0.66
CA PHE A 2 -12.71 -2.24 -0.32
C PHE A 2 -11.22 -2.01 -0.04
N VAL A 3 -10.73 -2.58 1.06
CA VAL A 3 -9.33 -2.54 1.47
C VAL A 3 -8.86 -3.98 1.57
N VAL A 4 -8.01 -4.39 0.63
CA VAL A 4 -7.49 -5.76 0.58
C VAL A 4 -6.25 -5.89 1.45
N VAL A 5 -6.25 -6.92 2.29
CA VAL A 5 -5.06 -7.49 2.93
C VAL A 5 -4.54 -8.56 1.97
N ALA A 6 -3.57 -8.17 1.14
CA ALA A 6 -2.99 -9.00 0.07
C ALA A 6 -1.96 -10.01 0.61
N ASP A 7 -2.39 -10.89 1.50
CA ASP A 7 -1.54 -11.86 2.20
C ASP A 7 -0.78 -12.82 1.27
N TYR A 8 -1.36 -13.18 0.13
CA TYR A 8 -0.69 -13.99 -0.90
C TYR A 8 0.44 -13.25 -1.64
N GLN A 9 0.51 -11.93 -1.59
CA GLN A 9 1.66 -11.19 -2.12
C GLN A 9 2.94 -11.52 -1.33
N VAL A 10 2.81 -11.73 -0.02
CA VAL A 10 3.96 -11.96 0.88
C VAL A 10 4.72 -13.24 0.54
N ILE A 11 4.01 -14.27 0.07
CA ILE A 11 4.64 -15.51 -0.40
C ILE A 11 5.14 -15.42 -1.85
N ALA A 12 4.74 -14.37 -2.58
CA ALA A 12 5.26 -14.10 -3.92
C ALA A 12 6.68 -13.52 -3.85
N ASP A 13 6.97 -12.66 -2.87
CA ASP A 13 8.21 -11.87 -2.78
C ASP A 13 9.21 -12.35 -1.71
N ARG A 14 8.82 -13.19 -0.73
CA ARG A 14 9.68 -13.66 0.38
C ARG A 14 9.80 -15.18 0.50
N ASP A 15 10.92 -15.63 1.06
CA ASP A 15 11.22 -17.06 1.32
C ASP A 15 10.52 -17.62 2.57
N SER A 16 10.16 -16.78 3.54
CA SER A 16 9.37 -17.19 4.70
C SER A 16 8.29 -16.14 5.01
N GLY A 17 7.05 -16.61 5.18
CA GLY A 17 5.92 -15.73 5.51
C GLY A 17 5.88 -15.29 6.96
N GLY A 18 6.74 -15.85 7.83
CA GLY A 18 6.62 -15.67 9.27
C GLY A 18 5.22 -16.08 9.76
N ASP A 19 4.74 -15.40 10.80
CA ASP A 19 3.34 -15.51 11.23
C ASP A 19 2.44 -14.58 10.38
N LEU A 20 2.00 -15.10 9.23
CA LEU A 20 1.12 -14.35 8.31
C LEU A 20 -0.22 -13.99 8.95
N ALA A 21 -0.76 -14.87 9.81
CA ALA A 21 -2.03 -14.62 10.48
C ALA A 21 -1.91 -13.39 11.40
N GLN A 22 -0.83 -13.34 12.18
CA GLN A 22 -0.53 -12.19 13.01
C GLN A 22 -0.28 -10.93 12.17
N ALA A 23 0.50 -11.03 11.10
CA ALA A 23 0.77 -9.90 10.22
C ALA A 23 -0.50 -9.32 9.57
N CYS A 24 -1.46 -10.18 9.20
CA CYS A 24 -2.76 -9.74 8.69
C CYS A 24 -3.54 -8.98 9.76
N LEU A 25 -3.64 -9.51 10.98
CA LEU A 25 -4.33 -8.83 12.08
C LEU A 25 -3.68 -7.49 12.43
N ASP A 26 -2.34 -7.42 12.45
CA ASP A 26 -1.63 -6.18 12.70
C ASP A 26 -1.88 -5.14 11.59
N LEU A 27 -2.01 -5.57 10.33
CA LEU A 27 -2.36 -4.67 9.24
C LEU A 27 -3.80 -4.14 9.37
N VAL A 28 -4.74 -4.98 9.82
CA VAL A 28 -6.11 -4.54 10.12
C VAL A 28 -6.10 -3.52 11.25
N VAL A 29 -5.32 -3.75 12.32
CA VAL A 29 -5.12 -2.77 13.39
C VAL A 29 -4.60 -1.45 12.82
N ASP A 30 -3.55 -1.47 11.99
CA ASP A 30 -2.97 -0.27 11.39
C ASP A 30 -4.01 0.51 10.56
N HIS A 31 -4.86 -0.18 9.78
CA HIS A 31 -5.92 0.46 9.01
C HIS A 31 -6.99 1.12 9.90
N LEU A 32 -7.48 0.40 10.91
CA LEU A 32 -8.48 0.91 11.85
C LEU A 32 -7.91 2.08 12.66
N ALA A 33 -6.67 1.95 13.13
CA ALA A 33 -5.95 2.98 13.85
C ALA A 33 -5.62 4.20 12.98
N ALA A 34 -5.46 4.05 11.67
CA ALA A 34 -5.34 5.16 10.74
C ALA A 34 -6.69 5.88 10.49
N GLY A 35 -7.81 5.28 10.90
CA GLY A 35 -9.16 5.86 10.78
C GLY A 35 -10.03 5.25 9.68
N ILE A 36 -9.65 4.09 9.11
CA ILE A 36 -10.57 3.34 8.25
C ILE A 36 -11.73 2.83 9.09
N ASP A 37 -12.94 3.30 8.78
CA ASP A 37 -14.16 2.90 9.44
C ASP A 37 -14.72 1.61 8.82
N PRO A 38 -14.76 0.47 9.56
CA PRO A 38 -15.25 -0.80 9.06
C PRO A 38 -16.77 -0.84 8.85
N ALA A 39 -17.53 0.09 9.42
CA ALA A 39 -18.96 0.23 9.12
C ALA A 39 -19.19 0.81 7.71
N ARG A 40 -18.22 1.56 7.18
CA ARG A 40 -18.30 2.24 5.87
C ARG A 40 -17.43 1.58 4.78
N SER A 41 -16.45 0.79 5.20
CA SER A 41 -15.48 0.12 4.32
C SER A 41 -15.47 -1.38 4.59
N THR A 42 -15.03 -2.15 3.60
CA THR A 42 -14.83 -3.60 3.74
C THR A 42 -13.33 -3.87 3.78
N ILE A 43 -12.80 -4.30 4.92
CA ILE A 43 -11.42 -4.77 5.02
C ILE A 43 -11.45 -6.29 4.92
N PHE A 44 -10.79 -6.89 3.94
CA PHE A 44 -10.84 -8.32 3.72
C PHE A 44 -9.47 -8.89 3.35
N GLN A 45 -9.27 -10.17 3.62
CA GLN A 45 -8.05 -10.90 3.29
C GLN A 45 -8.21 -11.64 1.96
N HIS A 46 -7.24 -11.49 1.06
CA HIS A 46 -7.28 -12.10 -0.29
C HIS A 46 -7.52 -13.62 -0.19
N SER A 47 -6.73 -14.32 0.61
CA SER A 47 -6.84 -15.78 0.74
C SER A 47 -8.18 -16.27 1.31
N ALA A 48 -8.92 -15.41 2.02
CA ALA A 48 -10.21 -15.74 2.60
C ALA A 48 -11.38 -15.64 1.60
N VAL A 49 -11.12 -15.22 0.36
CA VAL A 49 -12.13 -15.13 -0.72
C VAL A 49 -11.79 -16.12 -1.84
N PRO A 50 -12.32 -17.37 -1.79
CA PRO A 50 -12.00 -18.41 -2.76
C PRO A 50 -12.31 -18.04 -4.22
N GLU A 51 -13.29 -17.16 -4.43
CA GLU A 51 -13.73 -16.71 -5.75
C GLU A 51 -12.64 -15.94 -6.49
N LEU A 52 -11.73 -15.26 -5.78
CA LEU A 52 -10.57 -14.58 -6.39
C LEU A 52 -9.67 -15.57 -7.11
N HIS A 53 -9.39 -16.72 -6.49
CA HIS A 53 -8.59 -17.79 -7.06
C HIS A 53 -9.25 -18.41 -8.31
N GLN A 54 -10.58 -18.49 -8.31
CA GLN A 54 -11.32 -18.99 -9.47
C GLN A 54 -11.33 -17.99 -10.63
N LEU A 55 -11.30 -16.69 -10.35
CA LEU A 55 -11.19 -15.64 -11.36
C LEU A 55 -9.79 -15.57 -12.00
N MET A 56 -8.74 -16.03 -11.30
CA MET A 56 -7.40 -16.03 -11.87
C MET A 56 -7.29 -16.84 -13.15
N LEU A 57 -7.94 -18.02 -13.25
CA LEU A 57 -7.84 -18.89 -14.42
C LEU A 57 -8.32 -18.21 -15.72
N PRO A 58 -9.56 -17.67 -15.79
CA PRO A 58 -9.99 -16.95 -16.98
C PRO A 58 -9.14 -15.70 -17.23
N PHE A 59 -8.64 -15.02 -16.19
CA PHE A 59 -7.82 -13.81 -16.38
C PHE A 59 -6.42 -14.13 -16.91
N LEU A 60 -5.77 -15.19 -16.42
CA LEU A 60 -4.49 -15.68 -16.92
C LEU A 60 -4.58 -16.09 -18.40
N SER A 61 -5.73 -16.61 -18.85
CA SER A 61 -5.95 -16.94 -20.27
C SER A 61 -5.96 -15.72 -21.21
N LEU A 62 -6.06 -14.50 -20.66
CA LEU A 62 -6.16 -13.26 -21.42
C LEU A 62 -4.85 -12.47 -21.48
N VAL A 63 -3.80 -12.91 -20.78
CA VAL A 63 -2.50 -12.25 -20.76
C VAL A 63 -1.41 -13.21 -21.26
N THR A 64 -0.42 -12.67 -21.94
CA THR A 64 0.72 -13.46 -22.42
C THR A 64 1.88 -13.42 -21.41
N VAL A 65 2.70 -14.46 -21.42
CA VAL A 65 3.94 -14.49 -20.61
C VAL A 65 4.82 -13.27 -20.92
N ALA A 66 4.96 -12.91 -22.20
CA ALA A 66 5.77 -11.77 -22.62
C ALA A 66 5.25 -10.41 -22.11
N GLU A 67 3.95 -10.26 -21.88
CA GLU A 67 3.38 -9.05 -21.25
C GLU A 67 3.72 -9.00 -19.76
N LEU A 68 3.58 -10.13 -19.06
CA LEU A 68 3.94 -10.25 -17.64
C LEU A 68 5.43 -10.03 -17.40
N GLU A 69 6.30 -10.63 -18.22
CA GLU A 69 7.75 -10.47 -18.16
C GLU A 69 8.21 -9.04 -18.44
N ARG A 70 7.47 -8.28 -19.26
CA ARG A 70 7.79 -6.88 -19.58
C ARG A 70 7.25 -5.90 -18.55
N ASN A 71 6.38 -6.34 -17.64
CA ASN A 71 5.80 -5.47 -16.62
C ASN A 71 6.91 -4.86 -15.73
N PRO A 72 7.09 -3.52 -15.74
CA PRO A 72 8.15 -2.87 -14.97
C PRO A 72 8.07 -3.10 -13.47
N THR A 73 6.86 -3.22 -12.91
CA THR A 73 6.67 -3.44 -11.47
C THR A 73 7.11 -4.83 -11.06
N VAL A 74 6.73 -5.86 -11.83
CA VAL A 74 7.22 -7.25 -11.63
C VAL A 74 8.75 -7.31 -11.67
N LYS A 75 9.39 -6.61 -12.62
CA LYS A 75 10.86 -6.54 -12.70
C LYS A 75 11.48 -5.85 -11.48
N ALA A 76 10.89 -4.76 -11.02
CA ALA A 76 11.36 -4.03 -9.84
C ALA A 76 11.23 -4.88 -8.57
N GLU A 77 10.09 -5.56 -8.40
CA GLU A 77 9.85 -6.49 -7.29
C GLU A 77 10.82 -7.67 -7.35
N LEU A 78 11.06 -8.27 -8.52
CA LEU A 78 12.07 -9.32 -8.70
C LEU A 78 13.46 -8.84 -8.30
N ALA A 79 13.88 -7.66 -8.74
CA ALA A 79 15.19 -7.10 -8.38
C ALA A 79 15.34 -6.91 -6.86
N ALA A 80 14.25 -6.60 -6.16
CA ALA A 80 14.23 -6.45 -4.70
C ALA A 80 14.34 -7.79 -3.95
N THR A 81 14.17 -8.94 -4.61
CA THR A 81 14.29 -10.27 -3.98
C THR A 81 15.74 -10.71 -3.72
N GLY A 82 16.74 -9.90 -4.08
CA GLY A 82 18.14 -10.22 -3.81
C GLY A 82 18.72 -11.33 -4.71
N GLY A 83 18.21 -11.48 -5.94
CA GLY A 83 18.73 -12.45 -6.92
C GLY A 83 17.99 -13.79 -6.96
N ARG A 84 16.82 -13.88 -6.32
CA ARG A 84 15.96 -15.07 -6.42
C ARG A 84 15.43 -15.23 -7.85
N ALA A 85 15.23 -16.49 -8.26
CA ALA A 85 14.58 -16.79 -9.52
C ALA A 85 13.13 -16.29 -9.52
N MET A 86 12.65 -15.87 -10.70
CA MET A 86 11.24 -15.51 -10.90
C MET A 86 10.36 -16.71 -10.56
N SER A 87 9.50 -16.56 -9.55
CA SER A 87 8.46 -17.55 -9.26
C SER A 87 7.27 -17.35 -10.20
N GLY A 88 6.51 -18.42 -10.45
CA GLY A 88 5.26 -18.31 -11.20
C GLY A 88 4.30 -17.31 -10.56
N LEU A 89 4.22 -17.30 -9.23
CA LEU A 89 3.37 -16.39 -8.47
C LEU A 89 3.78 -14.92 -8.62
N LEU A 90 5.08 -14.60 -8.56
CA LEU A 90 5.56 -13.23 -8.76
C LEU A 90 5.29 -12.77 -10.21
N LEU A 91 5.53 -13.64 -11.19
CA LEU A 91 5.24 -13.34 -12.59
C LEU A 91 3.75 -13.06 -12.82
N THR A 92 2.87 -13.84 -12.19
CA THR A 92 1.42 -13.71 -12.36
C THR A 92 0.77 -12.73 -11.40
N TYR A 93 1.52 -12.12 -10.48
CA TYR A 93 0.98 -11.21 -9.46
C TYR A 93 0.10 -10.06 -10.01
N PRO A 94 0.42 -9.43 -11.17
CA PRO A 94 -0.48 -8.43 -11.76
C PRO A 94 -1.90 -8.96 -12.04
N VAL A 95 -2.04 -10.26 -12.29
CA VAL A 95 -3.32 -10.93 -12.52
C VAL A 95 -4.04 -11.26 -11.23
N HIS A 96 -3.33 -11.53 -10.13
CA HIS A 96 -3.93 -11.62 -8.80
C HIS A 96 -4.53 -10.28 -8.40
N GLN A 97 -3.79 -9.18 -8.60
CA GLN A 97 -4.30 -7.85 -8.32
C GLN A 97 -5.51 -7.51 -9.22
N ALA A 98 -5.51 -7.97 -10.48
CA ALA A 98 -6.68 -7.83 -11.34
C ALA A 98 -7.90 -8.59 -10.78
N ALA A 99 -7.71 -9.78 -10.21
CA ALA A 99 -8.76 -10.50 -9.50
C ALA A 99 -9.31 -9.71 -8.32
N ASP A 100 -8.44 -9.14 -7.47
CA ASP A 100 -8.85 -8.31 -6.33
C ASP A 100 -9.73 -7.13 -6.73
N ILE A 101 -9.27 -6.37 -7.74
CA ILE A 101 -9.94 -5.14 -8.19
C ILE A 101 -11.26 -5.46 -8.88
N LEU A 102 -11.23 -6.39 -9.84
CA LEU A 102 -12.38 -6.66 -10.71
C LEU A 102 -13.48 -7.46 -9.98
N ALA A 103 -13.11 -8.38 -9.07
CA ALA A 103 -14.09 -9.12 -8.27
C ALA A 103 -14.96 -8.20 -7.41
N CYS A 104 -14.36 -7.15 -6.85
CA CYS A 104 -15.05 -6.14 -6.06
C CYS A 104 -15.66 -5.00 -6.91
N ARG A 105 -15.63 -5.13 -8.25
CA ARG A 105 -16.14 -4.13 -9.20
C ARG A 105 -15.52 -2.74 -8.97
N GLY A 106 -14.23 -2.69 -8.61
CA GLY A 106 -13.51 -1.46 -8.33
C GLY A 106 -13.40 -0.57 -9.57
N THR A 107 -14.01 0.61 -9.53
CA THR A 107 -13.96 1.59 -10.62
C THR A 107 -12.86 2.64 -10.43
N VAL A 108 -12.40 2.84 -9.20
CA VAL A 108 -11.34 3.79 -8.85
C VAL A 108 -10.40 3.10 -7.86
N VAL A 109 -9.10 3.06 -8.18
CA VAL A 109 -8.09 2.34 -7.40
C VAL A 109 -6.98 3.31 -6.98
N PRO A 110 -6.84 3.60 -5.67
CA PRO A 110 -5.71 4.34 -5.15
C PRO A 110 -4.42 3.53 -5.33
N VAL A 111 -3.45 4.06 -6.09
CA VAL A 111 -2.19 3.35 -6.37
C VAL A 111 -0.99 4.29 -6.36
N GLY A 112 0.16 3.76 -5.97
CA GLY A 112 1.45 4.41 -6.20
C GLY A 112 1.80 4.43 -7.69
N ARG A 113 2.64 5.38 -8.12
CA ARG A 113 3.10 5.45 -9.52
C ARG A 113 3.83 4.17 -9.95
N ASP A 114 4.51 3.51 -9.03
CA ASP A 114 5.19 2.24 -9.21
C ASP A 114 4.25 1.05 -9.42
N GLN A 115 2.96 1.18 -9.10
CA GLN A 115 1.95 0.14 -9.28
C GLN A 115 1.05 0.36 -10.51
N LEU A 116 1.22 1.49 -11.22
CA LEU A 116 0.48 1.77 -12.46
C LEU A 116 0.61 0.66 -13.52
N PRO A 117 1.79 0.03 -13.72
CA PRO A 117 1.88 -1.07 -14.68
C PRO A 117 1.03 -2.30 -14.34
N HIS A 118 0.87 -2.62 -13.05
CA HIS A 118 -0.05 -3.69 -12.64
C HIS A 118 -1.52 -3.29 -12.88
N LEU A 119 -1.89 -2.04 -12.59
CA LEU A 119 -3.23 -1.53 -12.87
C LEU A 119 -3.55 -1.55 -14.37
N GLU A 120 -2.55 -1.29 -15.24
CA GLU A 120 -2.75 -1.41 -16.69
C GLU A 120 -2.99 -2.86 -17.13
N THR A 121 -2.35 -3.84 -16.47
CA THR A 121 -2.68 -5.26 -16.69
C THR A 121 -4.12 -5.56 -16.28
N THR A 122 -4.62 -4.95 -15.19
CA THR A 122 -6.02 -5.07 -14.77
C THR A 122 -6.99 -4.54 -15.84
N ARG A 123 -6.71 -3.35 -16.40
CA ARG A 123 -7.53 -2.80 -17.51
C ARG A 123 -7.47 -3.68 -18.75
N LEU A 124 -6.28 -4.18 -19.09
CA LEU A 124 -6.10 -5.09 -20.22
C LEU A 124 -6.94 -6.35 -20.07
N VAL A 125 -6.95 -6.96 -18.87
CA VAL A 125 -7.79 -8.12 -18.54
C VAL A 125 -9.27 -7.78 -18.72
N ALA A 126 -9.75 -6.66 -18.15
CA ALA A 126 -11.15 -6.25 -18.29
C ALA A 126 -11.55 -6.05 -19.76
N ARG A 127 -10.74 -5.33 -20.55
CA ARG A 127 -10.96 -5.11 -22.00
C ARG A 127 -11.00 -6.40 -22.78
N ARG A 128 -10.00 -7.27 -22.60
CA ARG A 128 -9.90 -8.54 -23.34
C ARG A 128 -11.01 -9.51 -22.95
N PHE A 129 -11.39 -9.54 -21.68
CA PHE A 129 -12.51 -10.35 -21.23
C PHE A 129 -13.80 -9.90 -21.93
N ASN A 130 -14.11 -8.61 -21.85
CA ASN A 130 -15.31 -8.03 -22.46
C ASN A 130 -15.33 -8.22 -23.99
N ALA A 131 -14.19 -8.07 -24.66
CA ALA A 131 -14.08 -8.28 -26.10
C ALA A 131 -14.29 -9.76 -26.49
N ARG A 132 -13.82 -10.71 -25.68
CA ARG A 132 -13.87 -12.14 -25.97
C ARG A 132 -15.19 -12.80 -25.60
N TYR A 133 -15.78 -12.42 -24.47
CA TYR A 133 -16.93 -13.11 -23.87
C TYR A 133 -18.22 -12.28 -23.81
N GLY A 134 -18.16 -10.99 -24.17
CA GLY A 134 -19.32 -10.10 -24.21
C GLY A 134 -19.11 -8.81 -23.41
N ALA A 135 -19.54 -7.69 -23.99
CA ALA A 135 -19.30 -6.36 -23.42
C ALA A 135 -20.03 -6.16 -22.08
N GLY A 136 -19.41 -5.42 -21.17
CA GLY A 136 -20.03 -4.93 -19.94
C GLY A 136 -19.97 -5.87 -18.73
N THR A 137 -19.19 -6.96 -18.78
CA THR A 137 -19.05 -7.86 -17.62
C THR A 137 -18.11 -7.28 -16.56
N LEU A 138 -16.98 -6.71 -16.99
CA LEU A 138 -15.95 -6.16 -16.09
C LEU A 138 -15.73 -4.68 -16.40
N ALA A 139 -15.75 -3.82 -15.37
CA ALA A 139 -15.45 -2.40 -15.53
C ALA A 139 -13.93 -2.17 -15.57
N GLU A 140 -13.48 -1.21 -16.38
CA GLU A 140 -12.08 -0.77 -16.35
C GLU A 140 -11.86 0.18 -15.17
N PRO A 141 -10.88 -0.09 -14.29
CA PRO A 141 -10.59 0.79 -13.16
C PRO A 141 -9.81 2.04 -13.57
N GLU A 142 -10.12 3.18 -12.97
CA GLU A 142 -9.33 4.41 -13.04
C GLU A 142 -8.30 4.47 -11.91
N ALA A 143 -7.15 5.09 -12.19
CA ALA A 143 -6.11 5.28 -11.19
C ALA A 143 -6.42 6.53 -10.37
N LEU A 144 -6.41 6.42 -9.04
CA LEU A 144 -6.36 7.57 -8.15
C LEU A 144 -4.94 7.75 -7.62
N LEU A 145 -4.23 8.74 -8.15
CA LEU A 145 -2.87 9.06 -7.74
C LEU A 145 -2.90 10.08 -6.59
N SER A 146 -2.06 9.86 -5.57
CA SER A 146 -1.84 10.84 -4.49
C SER A 146 -1.16 12.11 -5.02
N GLU A 147 -1.53 13.27 -4.48
CA GLU A 147 -0.84 14.56 -4.69
C GLU A 147 0.63 14.50 -4.23
N THR A 148 0.91 13.65 -3.24
CA THR A 148 2.26 13.26 -2.84
C THR A 148 2.54 11.84 -3.35
N PRO A 149 3.01 11.68 -4.59
CA PRO A 149 3.17 10.36 -5.20
C PRO A 149 4.33 9.56 -4.59
N LEU A 150 5.23 10.21 -3.85
CA LEU A 150 6.40 9.61 -3.22
C LEU A 150 6.75 10.33 -1.92
N VAL A 151 6.73 9.58 -0.82
CA VAL A 151 7.29 10.00 0.47
C VAL A 151 8.69 9.40 0.59
N LEU A 152 9.69 10.24 0.86
CA LEU A 152 11.07 9.79 1.03
C LEU A 152 11.32 9.41 2.49
N GLY A 153 12.12 8.37 2.69
CA GLY A 153 12.62 7.96 4.00
C GLY A 153 13.64 8.97 4.54
N LEU A 154 14.09 8.73 5.78
CA LEU A 154 15.05 9.61 6.47
C LEU A 154 16.45 9.64 5.84
N ASP A 155 16.70 8.76 4.87
CA ASP A 155 17.91 8.66 4.06
C ASP A 155 17.77 9.32 2.67
N GLY A 156 16.62 9.93 2.36
CA GLY A 156 16.33 10.58 1.08
C GLY A 156 15.95 9.65 -0.07
N THR A 157 15.86 8.34 0.16
CA THR A 157 15.37 7.37 -0.84
C THR A 157 13.88 7.07 -0.64
N LYS A 158 13.25 6.26 -1.50
CA LYS A 158 11.84 5.87 -1.31
C LYS A 158 11.65 5.25 0.08
N MET A 159 10.68 5.74 0.83
CA MET A 159 10.37 5.18 2.15
C MET A 159 9.91 3.73 1.99
N SER A 160 10.54 2.81 2.72
CA SER A 160 10.12 1.42 2.80
C SER A 160 10.54 0.77 4.12
N LYS A 161 9.69 -0.14 4.62
CA LYS A 161 10.00 -0.92 5.84
C LYS A 161 11.27 -1.77 5.65
N SER A 162 11.45 -2.35 4.46
CA SER A 162 12.58 -3.22 4.13
C SER A 162 13.92 -2.47 4.03
N ALA A 163 13.93 -1.19 3.62
CA ALA A 163 15.14 -0.38 3.60
C ALA A 163 15.52 0.18 5.00
N GLY A 164 14.68 0.01 6.02
CA GLY A 164 14.94 0.51 7.37
C GLY A 164 14.93 2.05 7.48
N ASN A 165 14.37 2.75 6.50
CA ASN A 165 14.35 4.22 6.42
C ASN A 165 12.97 4.84 6.73
N ALA A 166 11.99 4.01 7.12
CA ALA A 166 10.61 4.40 7.39
C ALA A 166 10.35 4.67 8.89
N ILE A 167 9.38 5.54 9.16
CA ILE A 167 8.81 5.75 10.50
C ILE A 167 7.45 5.05 10.52
N ALA A 168 7.27 4.06 11.41
CA ALA A 168 6.00 3.37 11.55
C ALA A 168 4.94 4.30 12.16
N LEU A 169 3.69 4.18 11.71
CA LEU A 169 2.57 4.98 12.22
C LEU A 169 2.33 4.78 13.72
N THR A 170 2.64 3.57 14.22
CA THR A 170 2.51 3.23 15.65
C THR A 170 3.85 3.32 16.40
N ALA A 171 4.86 3.97 15.84
CA ALA A 171 6.17 4.11 16.48
C ALA A 171 6.04 4.84 17.83
N THR A 172 6.77 4.36 18.82
CA THR A 172 6.91 5.01 20.12
C THR A 172 7.68 6.33 19.99
N PRO A 173 7.53 7.26 20.95
CA PRO A 173 8.31 8.49 20.94
C PRO A 173 9.83 8.26 20.86
N ASP A 174 10.33 7.23 21.54
CA ASP A 174 11.75 6.88 21.53
C ASP A 174 12.22 6.34 20.16
N GLU A 175 11.39 5.54 19.48
CA GLU A 175 11.67 5.06 18.13
C GLU A 175 11.68 6.20 17.12
N ILE A 176 10.71 7.12 17.19
CA ILE A 176 10.67 8.32 16.36
C ILE A 176 11.92 9.15 16.59
N ALA A 177 12.25 9.46 17.85
CA ALA A 177 13.42 10.26 18.20
C ALA A 177 14.72 9.61 17.73
N ARG A 178 14.86 8.28 17.88
CA ARG A 178 16.03 7.53 17.40
C ARG A 178 16.15 7.58 15.88
N ALA A 179 15.04 7.37 15.16
CA ALA A 179 15.02 7.40 13.70
C ALA A 179 15.39 8.80 13.19
N VAL A 180 14.71 9.84 13.65
CA VAL A 180 14.92 11.24 13.22
C VAL A 180 16.34 11.72 13.54
N ARG A 181 16.92 11.30 14.68
CA ARG A 181 18.33 11.59 15.02
C ARG A 181 19.29 11.10 13.94
N GLY A 182 19.05 9.89 13.41
CA GLY A 182 19.84 9.27 12.34
C GLY A 182 19.61 9.85 10.95
N ALA A 183 18.65 10.76 10.76
CA ALA A 183 18.32 11.29 9.44
C ALA A 183 19.49 12.08 8.83
N ARG A 184 19.66 11.96 7.51
CA ARG A 184 20.70 12.69 6.78
C ARG A 184 20.34 14.17 6.69
N THR A 185 21.35 15.04 6.77
CA THR A 185 21.27 16.49 6.54
C THR A 185 22.58 16.94 5.87
N ASP A 186 22.74 18.24 5.64
CA ASP A 186 23.99 18.85 5.20
C ASP A 186 24.67 19.64 6.34
N ALA A 187 25.77 20.32 6.02
CA ALA A 187 26.56 21.12 6.96
C ALA A 187 26.12 22.59 7.06
N GLU A 188 25.13 23.04 6.28
CA GLU A 188 24.69 24.43 6.27
C GLU A 188 23.80 24.74 7.47
N ARG A 189 24.23 25.72 8.27
CA ARG A 189 23.57 26.03 9.54
C ARG A 189 22.19 26.68 9.38
N THR A 190 22.01 27.58 8.42
CA THR A 190 20.70 28.20 8.19
C THR A 190 19.81 27.19 7.50
N ILE A 191 18.60 26.93 8.02
CA ILE A 191 17.64 26.03 7.39
C ILE A 191 16.82 26.79 6.35
N THR A 192 16.79 26.27 5.14
CA THR A 192 16.07 26.80 3.99
C THR A 192 15.39 25.65 3.26
N TYR A 193 14.24 25.92 2.63
CA TYR A 193 13.57 24.93 1.78
C TYR A 193 14.07 25.04 0.34
N GLU A 194 15.02 24.18 -0.02
CA GLU A 194 15.64 24.15 -1.35
C GLU A 194 15.76 22.68 -1.82
N PRO A 195 14.69 22.09 -2.39
CA PRO A 195 14.63 20.66 -2.71
C PRO A 195 15.77 20.15 -3.60
N GLU A 196 16.23 20.97 -4.55
CA GLU A 196 17.27 20.59 -5.52
C GLU A 196 18.67 20.68 -4.92
N ARG A 197 18.95 21.73 -4.13
CA ARG A 197 20.28 21.98 -3.55
C ARG A 197 20.49 21.24 -2.23
N ARG A 198 19.43 21.08 -1.44
CA ARG A 198 19.44 20.54 -0.08
C ARG A 198 18.34 19.47 0.10
N PRO A 199 18.35 18.40 -0.70
CA PRO A 199 17.26 17.42 -0.76
C PRO A 199 16.94 16.76 0.58
N TYR A 200 17.96 16.50 1.41
CA TYR A 200 17.76 15.88 2.72
C TYR A 200 17.07 16.82 3.73
N VAL A 201 17.47 18.09 3.78
CA VAL A 201 16.83 19.09 4.63
C VAL A 201 15.40 19.38 4.16
N ALA A 202 15.22 19.52 2.84
CA ALA A 202 13.91 19.67 2.23
C ALA A 202 12.99 18.49 2.54
N ASN A 203 13.52 17.26 2.58
CA ASN A 203 12.73 16.09 2.97
C ASN A 203 12.25 16.17 4.43
N LEU A 204 13.11 16.53 5.38
CA LEU A 204 12.70 16.67 6.79
C LEU A 204 11.64 17.77 6.98
N LEU A 205 11.77 18.88 6.26
CA LEU A 205 10.77 19.95 6.25
C LEU A 205 9.42 19.48 5.68
N ARG A 206 9.44 18.68 4.61
CA ARG A 206 8.22 18.06 4.05
C ARG A 206 7.58 17.07 5.02
N LEU A 207 8.37 16.24 5.70
CA LEU A 207 7.86 15.32 6.72
C LEU A 207 7.21 16.08 7.88
N ALA A 208 7.82 17.18 8.33
CA ALA A 208 7.23 18.05 9.36
C ALA A 208 5.91 18.68 8.85
N SER A 209 5.88 19.09 7.58
CA SER A 209 4.67 19.62 6.94
C SER A 209 3.53 18.60 6.89
N PHE A 210 3.82 17.36 6.49
CA PHE A 210 2.84 16.26 6.51
C PHE A 210 2.33 15.95 7.92
N ALA A 211 3.16 16.16 8.94
CA ALA A 211 2.80 16.00 10.34
C ALA A 211 2.05 17.21 10.92
N GLY A 212 1.82 18.28 10.14
CA GLY A 212 1.03 19.43 10.54
C GLY A 212 1.80 20.64 11.05
N ALA A 213 3.14 20.68 10.91
CA ALA A 213 3.95 21.81 11.38
C ALA A 213 3.82 23.11 10.56
N GLY A 214 3.11 23.09 9.42
CA GLY A 214 3.01 24.22 8.47
C GLY A 214 3.65 23.91 7.12
N THR A 215 3.82 24.90 6.23
CA THR A 215 4.50 24.66 4.95
C THR A 215 6.02 24.51 5.17
N PRO A 216 6.73 23.79 4.28
CA PRO A 216 8.18 23.63 4.40
C PRO A 216 8.94 24.95 4.53
N GLU A 217 8.50 26.00 3.84
CA GLU A 217 9.09 27.34 3.90
C GLU A 217 8.84 28.03 5.24
N GLN A 218 7.64 27.89 5.81
CA GLN A 218 7.30 28.45 7.13
C GLN A 218 8.13 27.78 8.22
N VAL A 219 8.23 26.46 8.19
CA VAL A 219 9.02 25.69 9.16
C VAL A 219 10.51 26.04 9.02
N ALA A 220 11.02 26.18 7.79
CA ALA A 220 12.40 26.60 7.56
C ALA A 220 12.68 28.00 8.11
N ALA A 221 11.78 28.96 7.87
CA ALA A 221 11.89 30.32 8.38
C ALA A 221 11.84 30.39 9.92
N GLN A 222 10.99 29.58 10.54
CA GLN A 222 10.89 29.47 12.00
C GLN A 222 12.20 28.93 12.61
N ILE A 223 12.82 27.93 11.98
CA ILE A 223 14.09 27.37 12.46
C ILE A 223 15.24 28.35 12.19
N GLY A 224 15.30 28.94 11.00
CA GLY A 224 16.32 29.91 10.62
C GLY A 224 17.74 29.41 10.87
N GLY A 225 18.55 30.20 11.59
CA GLY A 225 19.96 29.91 11.90
C GLY A 225 20.23 28.89 13.02
N GLN A 226 19.20 28.19 13.51
CA GLN A 226 19.33 27.25 14.64
C GLN A 226 19.95 25.90 14.25
N GLY A 227 20.01 25.57 12.96
CA GLY A 227 20.68 24.37 12.46
C GLY A 227 19.83 23.10 12.41
N ALA A 228 20.43 22.06 11.84
CA ALA A 228 19.79 20.75 11.62
C ALA A 228 19.34 20.06 12.91
N GLY A 229 19.99 20.34 14.05
CA GLY A 229 19.56 19.83 15.35
C GLY A 229 18.17 20.33 15.76
N ALA A 230 17.90 21.62 15.58
CA ALA A 230 16.59 22.21 15.86
C ALA A 230 15.52 21.69 14.90
N LEU A 231 15.84 21.51 13.61
CA LEU A 231 14.94 20.88 12.64
C LEU A 231 14.55 19.46 13.06
N LYS A 232 15.53 18.65 13.47
CA LYS A 232 15.29 17.28 13.94
C LYS A 232 14.47 17.24 15.24
N ALA A 233 14.69 18.18 16.16
CA ALA A 233 13.89 18.30 17.37
C ALA A 233 12.43 18.63 17.07
N LEU A 234 12.19 19.66 16.25
CA LEU A 234 10.84 20.05 15.80
C LEU A 234 10.14 18.90 15.08
N LEU A 235 10.81 18.23 14.15
CA LEU A 235 10.25 17.08 13.44
C LEU A 235 9.88 15.95 14.41
N THR A 236 10.74 15.67 15.40
CA THR A 236 10.47 14.62 16.40
C THR A 236 9.21 14.95 17.19
N GLU A 237 9.12 16.17 17.74
CA GLU A 237 7.96 16.63 18.51
C GLU A 237 6.68 16.57 17.69
N THR A 238 6.70 17.12 16.48
CA THR A 238 5.53 17.15 15.58
C THR A 238 5.05 15.74 15.23
N LEU A 239 5.98 14.80 14.95
CA LEU A 239 5.62 13.41 14.66
C LEU A 239 5.08 12.68 15.90
N VAL A 240 5.65 12.93 17.08
CA VAL A 240 5.19 12.32 18.33
C VAL A 240 3.76 12.74 18.64
N GLU A 241 3.46 14.02 18.49
CA GLU A 241 2.13 14.60 18.71
C GLU A 241 1.12 14.12 17.66
N SER A 242 1.43 14.30 16.37
CA SER A 242 0.51 13.94 15.28
C SER A 242 0.18 12.44 15.21
N LEU A 243 1.13 11.57 15.56
CA LEU A 243 0.92 10.12 15.58
C LEU A 243 0.36 9.59 16.90
N ALA A 244 0.27 10.40 17.97
CA ALA A 244 -0.26 9.96 19.25
C ALA A 244 -1.68 9.37 19.15
N PRO A 245 -2.66 10.00 18.47
CA PRO A 245 -4.01 9.45 18.35
C PRO A 245 -4.06 8.13 17.57
N VAL A 246 -3.14 7.92 16.62
CA VAL A 246 -3.03 6.66 15.86
C VAL A 246 -2.46 5.56 16.77
N ARG A 247 -1.38 5.87 17.49
CA ARG A 247 -0.74 4.93 18.42
C ARG A 247 -1.67 4.50 19.57
N GLU A 248 -2.44 5.43 20.13
CA GLU A 248 -3.43 5.14 21.19
C GLU A 248 -4.54 4.21 20.69
N ARG A 249 -5.13 4.51 19.52
CA ARG A 249 -6.13 3.63 18.89
C ARG A 249 -5.56 2.24 18.60
N ALA A 250 -4.34 2.17 18.07
CA ALA A 250 -3.69 0.90 17.78
C ALA A 250 -3.45 0.07 19.06
N ALA A 251 -3.09 0.71 20.18
CA ALA A 251 -2.92 0.01 21.45
C ALA A 251 -4.24 -0.63 21.93
N LEU A 252 -5.33 0.14 21.93
CA LEU A 252 -6.66 -0.35 22.31
C LEU A 252 -7.12 -1.54 21.43
N LEU A 253 -6.89 -1.44 20.12
CA LEU A 253 -7.25 -2.51 19.17
C LEU A 253 -6.38 -3.76 19.34
N ARG A 254 -5.12 -3.61 19.75
CA ARG A 254 -4.23 -4.76 20.04
C ARG A 254 -4.63 -5.49 21.31
N ASP A 255 -5.23 -4.79 22.26
CA ASP A 255 -5.77 -5.40 23.49
C ASP A 255 -7.05 -6.19 23.21
N ASP A 256 -7.89 -5.75 22.25
CA ASP A 256 -9.08 -6.47 21.78
C ASP A 256 -8.89 -7.14 20.41
N ARG A 257 -8.03 -8.16 20.37
CA ARG A 257 -7.79 -8.95 19.14
C ARG A 257 -9.04 -9.66 18.62
N ALA A 258 -9.97 -10.00 19.51
CA ALA A 258 -11.21 -10.69 19.12
C ALA A 258 -12.09 -9.77 18.27
N GLN A 259 -12.19 -8.49 18.63
CA GLN A 259 -12.88 -7.48 17.84
C GLN A 259 -12.21 -7.28 16.47
N VAL A 260 -10.88 -7.18 16.41
CA VAL A 260 -10.14 -7.02 15.14
C VAL A 260 -10.38 -8.23 14.22
N ALA A 261 -10.31 -9.44 14.76
CA ALA A 261 -10.61 -10.66 14.00
C ALA A 261 -12.07 -10.72 13.54
N ALA A 262 -13.01 -10.18 14.33
CA ALA A 262 -14.41 -10.08 13.94
C ALA A 262 -14.63 -9.12 12.77
N VAL A 263 -13.98 -7.95 12.79
CA VAL A 263 -13.99 -7.00 11.67
C VAL A 263 -13.49 -7.66 10.38
N LEU A 264 -12.35 -8.37 10.45
CA LEU A 264 -11.78 -9.04 9.28
C LEU A 264 -12.70 -10.15 8.75
N ARG A 265 -13.30 -10.96 9.65
CA ARG A 265 -14.24 -12.02 9.28
C ARG A 265 -15.49 -11.47 8.60
N GLU A 266 -16.11 -10.42 9.15
CA GLU A 266 -17.26 -9.76 8.52
C GLU A 266 -16.88 -9.18 7.15
N GLY A 267 -15.71 -8.54 7.06
CA GLY A 267 -15.22 -8.01 5.80
C GLY A 267 -14.97 -9.09 4.74
N ASN A 268 -14.46 -10.26 5.14
CA ASN A 268 -14.31 -11.42 4.26
C ASN A 268 -15.67 -11.89 3.72
N GLU A 269 -16.71 -11.97 4.55
CA GLU A 269 -18.06 -12.36 4.12
C GLU A 269 -18.66 -11.37 3.12
N ARG A 270 -18.49 -10.07 3.37
CA ARG A 270 -18.94 -9.00 2.47
C ARG A 270 -18.20 -9.03 1.13
N ALA A 271 -16.87 -9.14 1.15
CA ALA A 271 -16.06 -9.24 -0.06
C ALA A 271 -16.39 -10.50 -0.86
N ARG A 272 -16.61 -11.62 -0.18
CA ARG A 272 -17.02 -12.89 -0.79
C ARG A 272 -18.37 -12.80 -1.48
N THR A 273 -19.34 -12.09 -0.90
CA THR A 273 -20.65 -11.87 -1.53
C THR A 273 -20.50 -11.18 -2.87
N GLU A 274 -19.70 -10.12 -2.93
CA GLU A 274 -19.40 -9.38 -4.16
C GLU A 274 -18.63 -10.23 -5.18
N ALA A 275 -17.56 -10.89 -4.74
CA ALA A 275 -16.76 -11.74 -5.60
C ALA A 275 -17.55 -12.93 -6.16
N THR A 276 -18.50 -13.48 -5.40
CA THR A 276 -19.42 -14.53 -5.86
C THR A 276 -20.32 -14.03 -6.98
N ALA A 277 -20.89 -12.84 -6.83
CA ALA A 277 -21.72 -12.23 -7.88
C ALA A 277 -20.91 -12.00 -9.17
N THR A 278 -19.70 -11.44 -9.04
CA THR A 278 -18.80 -11.22 -10.19
C THR A 278 -18.38 -12.53 -10.85
N LEU A 279 -18.01 -13.56 -10.07
CA LEU A 279 -17.65 -14.87 -10.61
C LEU A 279 -18.82 -15.53 -11.36
N ALA A 280 -20.05 -15.39 -10.86
CA ALA A 280 -21.24 -15.89 -11.54
C ALA A 280 -21.46 -15.17 -12.89
N GLN A 281 -21.27 -13.86 -12.94
CA GLN A 281 -21.34 -13.08 -14.19
C GLN A 281 -20.26 -13.53 -15.19
N VAL A 282 -19.02 -13.68 -14.73
CA VAL A 282 -17.90 -14.18 -15.53
C VAL A 282 -18.21 -15.56 -16.11
N ARG A 283 -18.67 -16.51 -15.28
CA ARG A 283 -19.02 -17.87 -15.74
C ARG A 283 -20.19 -17.87 -16.72
N THR A 284 -21.17 -17.00 -16.52
CA THR A 284 -22.31 -16.86 -17.43
C THR A 284 -21.85 -16.33 -18.79
N ALA A 285 -21.03 -15.27 -18.81
CA ALA A 285 -20.46 -14.74 -20.05
C ALA A 285 -19.61 -15.78 -20.81
N MET A 286 -18.87 -16.60 -20.08
CA MET A 286 -18.10 -17.72 -20.63
C MET A 286 -18.94 -18.95 -21.02
N ARG A 287 -20.25 -18.94 -20.75
CA ARG A 287 -21.17 -20.08 -20.99
C ARG A 287 -20.76 -21.36 -20.25
N MET A 288 -20.31 -21.21 -19.00
CA MET A 288 -19.84 -22.30 -18.13
C MET A 288 -20.86 -22.69 -17.05
N VAL A 289 -22.06 -22.10 -17.06
CA VAL A 289 -23.15 -22.46 -16.16
C VAL A 289 -24.07 -23.44 -16.91
N VAL A 290 -24.37 -24.59 -16.28
CA VAL A 290 -25.27 -25.64 -16.80
C VAL A 290 -26.64 -25.51 -16.13
#